data_AF-A0A540WJB7-F1
#
_entry.id   AF-A0A540WJB7-F1
#
_cell.length_a   1.000
_cell.length_b   1.000
_cell.length_c   1.000
_cell.angle_alpha   90.00
_cell.angle_beta   90.00
_cell.angle_gamma   90.00
#
_symmetry.space_group_name_H-M   'P 1'
#
loop_
_entity.id
_entity.type
_entity.pdbx_description
1 polymer ?
#
loop_
_entity_poly.entity_id
_entity_poly.type
_entity_poly.pdbx_seq_one_letter_code
_entity_poly.pdbx_strand_id
1 'polypeptide(L)' 'MASIGHVAVGMALGRYEANGGSTRRLVASMALFSMLALLPDADVVAFVFRIPYAAPWGHRGASHSFVFAAAVALAV' A
#
# COMPACT_ATOMS: atom_id res chain seq x y z
N MET A 1 -2.73 10.57 -10.45
CA MET A 1 -2.14 10.52 -9.09
C MET A 1 -2.01 9.06 -8.67
N ALA A 2 -0.80 8.55 -8.43
CA ALA A 2 -0.57 7.13 -8.12
C ALA A 2 -1.43 6.65 -6.94
N SER A 3 -1.61 7.49 -5.91
CA SER A 3 -2.37 7.16 -4.71
C SER A 3 -3.86 6.90 -4.95
N ILE A 4 -4.49 7.56 -5.94
CA ILE A 4 -5.89 7.26 -6.32
C ILE A 4 -5.99 5.85 -6.90
N GLY A 5 -5.00 5.47 -7.72
CA GLY A 5 -4.90 4.11 -8.26
C GLY A 5 -4.72 3.07 -7.18
N HIS A 6 -3.83 3.31 -6.21
CA HIS A 6 -3.62 2.41 -5.06
C HIS A 6 -4.91 2.16 -4.27
N VAL A 7 -5.65 3.23 -3.94
CA VAL A 7 -6.93 3.11 -3.23
C VAL A 7 -7.97 2.37 -4.08
N ALA A 8 -8.07 2.68 -5.37
CA ALA A 8 -9.02 1.99 -6.26
C ALA A 8 -8.74 0.47 -6.35
N VAL A 9 -7.47 0.07 -6.51
CA VAL A 9 -7.07 -1.34 -6.56
C VAL A 9 -7.28 -2.02 -5.21
N GLY A 10 -6.91 -1.38 -4.11
CA GLY A 10 -7.11 -1.90 -2.76
C GLY A 10 -8.60 -2.09 -2.42
N MET A 11 -9.45 -1.14 -2.79
CA MET A 11 -10.90 -1.27 -2.68
C MET A 11 -11.42 -2.44 -3.52
N ALA A 12 -10.99 -2.58 -4.77
CA ALA A 12 -11.44 -3.67 -5.64
C ALA A 12 -11.09 -5.05 -5.06
N LEU A 13 -9.84 -5.22 -4.59
CA LEU A 13 -9.40 -6.46 -3.94
C LEU A 13 -10.14 -6.71 -2.63
N GLY A 14 -10.30 -5.69 -1.78
CA GLY A 14 -11.05 -5.83 -0.53
C GLY A 14 -12.52 -6.20 -0.72
N ARG A 15 -13.17 -5.73 -1.79
CA ARG A 15 -14.53 -6.17 -2.16
C ARG A 15 -14.56 -7.63 -2.62
N TYR A 16 -13.55 -8.05 -3.38
CA TYR A 16 -13.42 -9.44 -3.82
C TYR A 16 -13.24 -10.39 -2.63
N GLU A 17 -12.33 -10.07 -1.71
CA GLU A 17 -12.01 -10.87 -0.52
C GLU A 17 -13.15 -10.95 0.50
N ALA A 18 -13.94 -9.87 0.63
CA ALA A 18 -15.07 -9.84 1.54
C ALA A 18 -16.40 -10.23 0.90
N ASN A 19 -16.39 -10.77 -0.33
CA ASN A 19 -17.62 -11.13 -1.04
C ASN A 19 -18.48 -12.11 -0.23
N GLY A 20 -19.77 -11.82 -0.10
CA GLY A 20 -20.70 -12.59 0.74
C GLY A 20 -20.53 -12.42 2.25
N GLY A 21 -19.62 -11.55 2.70
CA GLY A 21 -19.41 -11.23 4.11
C GLY A 21 -20.34 -10.13 4.64
N SER A 22 -20.23 -9.84 5.94
CA SER A 22 -20.94 -8.73 6.57
C SER A 22 -20.40 -7.37 6.10
N THR A 23 -21.22 -6.31 6.20
CA THR A 23 -20.79 -4.93 5.88
C THR A 23 -19.53 -4.52 6.63
N ARG A 24 -19.38 -4.96 7.89
CA ARG A 24 -18.18 -4.70 8.69
C ARG A 24 -16.93 -5.34 8.07
N ARG A 25 -17.03 -6.60 7.62
CA ARG A 25 -15.92 -7.30 6.94
C ARG A 25 -15.58 -6.61 5.62
N LEU A 26 -16.59 -6.23 4.84
CA LEU A 26 -16.42 -5.51 3.59
C LEU A 26 -15.62 -4.20 3.77
N VAL A 27 -16.06 -3.35 4.69
CA VAL A 27 -15.39 -2.07 4.96
C VAL A 27 -13.97 -2.30 5.51
N ALA A 28 -13.80 -3.25 6.42
CA ALA A 28 -12.50 -3.58 7.00
C ALA A 28 -11.51 -4.08 5.93
N SER A 29 -11.92 -5.01 5.06
CA SER A 29 -11.08 -5.52 3.97
C SER A 29 -10.73 -4.42 2.97
N MET A 30 -11.70 -3.61 2.54
CA MET A 30 -11.44 -2.48 1.61
C MET A 30 -10.44 -1.48 2.20
N ALA A 31 -10.59 -1.15 3.48
CA ALA A 31 -9.65 -0.26 4.18
C ALA A 31 -8.25 -0.88 4.26
N LEU A 32 -8.15 -2.14 4.72
CA LEU A 32 -6.88 -2.85 4.87
C LEU A 32 -6.11 -2.92 3.56
N PHE A 33 -6.72 -3.43 2.48
CA PHE A 33 -6.03 -3.56 1.19
C PHE A 33 -5.68 -2.21 0.57
N SER A 34 -6.48 -1.16 0.80
CA SER A 34 -6.12 0.20 0.38
C SER A 34 -4.91 0.74 1.14
N MET A 35 -4.83 0.49 2.46
CA MET A 35 -3.67 0.88 3.26
C MET A 35 -2.41 0.12 2.85
N LEU A 36 -2.52 -1.18 2.58
CA LEU A 36 -1.39 -1.99 2.08
C LEU A 36 -0.90 -1.50 0.72
N ALA A 37 -1.82 -1.14 -0.19
CA ALA A 37 -1.46 -0.58 -1.48
C ALA A 37 -0.77 0.80 -1.39
N LEU A 38 -1.10 1.59 -0.37
CA LEU A 38 -0.47 2.89 -0.10
C LEU A 38 0.83 2.80 0.71
N LEU A 39 1.13 1.64 1.30
CA LEU A 39 2.26 1.48 2.22
C LEU A 39 3.61 1.90 1.62
N PRO A 40 3.94 1.60 0.34
CA PRO A 40 5.18 2.07 -0.27
C PRO A 40 5.31 3.59 -0.28
N ASP A 41 4.22 4.32 -0.53
CA ASP A 41 4.20 5.78 -0.62
C ASP A 41 4.44 6.46 0.75
N ALA A 42 4.45 5.72 1.87
CA ALA A 42 4.77 6.28 3.20
C ALA A 42 6.23 6.79 3.29
N ASP A 43 7.08 6.37 2.37
CA ASP A 43 8.46 6.83 2.21
C ASP A 43 8.59 8.30 1.77
N VAL A 44 7.49 9.03 1.49
CA VAL A 44 7.51 10.49 1.33
C VAL A 44 8.11 11.20 2.55
N VAL A 45 8.07 10.56 3.72
CA VAL A 45 8.76 11.03 4.93
C VAL A 45 10.27 11.17 4.73
N ALA A 46 10.88 10.42 3.81
CA ALA A 46 12.30 10.51 3.46
C ALA A 46 12.69 11.91 2.97
N PHE A 47 11.75 12.66 2.36
CA PHE A 47 11.99 14.03 1.96
C PHE A 47 12.18 14.98 3.15
N VAL A 48 11.55 14.71 4.31
CA VAL A 48 11.78 15.47 5.55
C VAL A 48 13.24 15.33 5.98
N PHE A 49 13.84 14.17 5.76
CA PHE A 49 15.25 13.89 6.03
C PHE A 49 16.19 14.32 4.89
N ARG A 50 15.68 15.01 3.86
CA ARG A 50 16.42 15.43 2.66
C ARG A 50 17.06 14.28 1.88
N ILE A 51 16.48 13.09 1.94
CA ILE A 51 16.92 11.95 1.14
C ILE A 51 16.49 12.18 -0.33
N PRO A 52 17.40 12.05 -1.31
CA PRO A 52 17.06 12.23 -2.72
C PRO A 52 16.00 11.23 -3.19
N TYR A 53 15.11 11.68 -4.08
CA TYR A 53 14.04 10.86 -4.68
C TYR A 53 14.53 9.52 -5.23
N ALA A 54 15.68 9.54 -5.93
CA ALA A 54 16.27 8.38 -6.59
C ALA A 54 17.24 7.58 -5.71
N ALA A 55 17.41 7.95 -4.44
CA ALA A 55 18.26 7.19 -3.53
C ALA A 55 17.65 5.80 -3.25
N PRO A 56 18.46 4.80 -2.85
CA PRO A 56 17.95 3.47 -2.51
C PRO A 56 16.86 3.45 -1.43
N TRP A 57 16.86 4.45 -0.53
CA TRP A 57 15.84 4.68 0.50
C TRP A 57 15.02 5.95 0.25
N GLY A 58 14.99 6.44 -0.99
CA GLY A 58 14.13 7.53 -1.43
C GLY A 58 12.75 7.03 -1.88
N HIS A 59 11.91 7.94 -2.38
CA HIS A 59 10.50 7.70 -2.73
C HIS A 59 10.25 6.66 -3.85
N ARG A 60 11.26 6.27 -4.61
CA ARG A 60 11.17 5.16 -5.59
C ARG A 60 12.18 4.06 -5.33
N GLY A 61 12.68 4.01 -4.10
CA GLY A 61 13.70 3.08 -3.65
C GLY A 61 13.11 1.75 -3.18
N ALA A 62 13.62 1.26 -2.04
CA ALA A 62 13.36 -0.07 -1.51
C ALA A 62 11.88 -0.39 -1.28
N SER A 63 11.08 0.59 -0.84
CA SER A 63 9.62 0.51 -0.64
C SER A 63 8.86 0.06 -1.89
N HIS A 64 9.32 0.43 -3.09
CA HIS A 64 8.70 0.09 -4.37
C HIS A 64 9.26 -1.19 -5.00
N SER A 65 10.00 -2.01 -4.23
CA SER A 65 10.55 -3.28 -4.71
C SER A 65 9.60 -4.46 -4.47
N PHE A 66 9.73 -5.49 -5.32
CA PHE A 66 9.01 -6.76 -5.11
C PHE A 66 9.41 -7.46 -3.80
N VAL A 67 10.66 -7.30 -3.35
CA VAL A 67 11.14 -7.88 -2.09
C VAL A 67 10.40 -7.26 -0.90
N PHE A 68 10.22 -5.94 -0.89
CA PHE A 68 9.44 -5.26 0.15
C PHE A 68 7.97 -5.71 0.13
N ALA A 69 7.35 -5.79 -1.06
CA ALA A 69 5.98 -6.28 -1.19
C ALA A 69 5.82 -7.71 -0.64
N ALA A 70 6.76 -8.62 -0.95
CA ALA A 70 6.74 -9.98 -0.42
C ALA A 70 6.95 -10.02 1.10
N ALA A 71 7.85 -9.21 1.64
CA ALA A 71 8.07 -9.11 3.07
C ALA A 71 6.81 -8.64 3.82
N VAL A 72 6.09 -7.63 3.28
CA VAL A 72 4.82 -7.17 3.85
C VAL A 72 3.75 -8.27 3.77
N ALA A 73 3.66 -8.99 2.64
CA ALA A 73 2.71 -10.10 2.50
C ALA A 73 2.97 -11.25 3.47
N LEU A 74 4.21 -11.46 3.91
CA LEU A 74 4.54 -12.45 4.94
C LEU A 74 4.26 -11.95 6.37
N ALA A 75 4.14 -10.64 6.56
CA ALA A 75 3.96 -10.03 7.88
C ALA A 75 2.49 -9.81 8.27
N VAL A 76 1.56 -9.89 7.31
CA VAL A 76 0.13 -9.64 7.46
C VAL A 76 -0.64 -10.92 7.19
#